data_AF-A0A1G0JBM5-F1
#
_entry.id   AF-A0A1G0JBM5-F1
#
_cell.length_a   1.000
_cell.length_b   1.000
_cell.length_c   1.000
_cell.angle_alpha   90.00
_cell.angle_beta   90.00
_cell.angle_gamma   90.00
#
_symmetry.space_group_name_H-M   'P 1'
#
loop_
_entity.id
_entity.type
_entity.pdbx_description
1 polymer ?
#
loop_
_entity_poly.entity_id
_entity_poly.type
_entity_poly.pdbx_seq_one_letter_code
_entity_poly.pdbx_strand_id
1 'polypeptide(L)'
;MKFVSVLLLVLLVVLQYRLWSGNGSIPHVRQLEQSKQAQQEENQRLQERNRSLAAEVVDLKQGLDAIEERARTEMGMIKQDETFIQVIDRKKIATPEN
;
A
#
# COMPACT_ATOMS: atom_id res chain seq x y z
N MET A 1 26.62 -4.48 64.46
CA MET A 1 26.08 -5.62 63.69
C MET A 1 24.70 -5.36 63.10
N LYS A 2 23.66 -5.03 63.88
CA LYS A 2 22.28 -4.79 63.37
C LYS A 2 22.12 -3.59 62.41
N PHE A 3 22.90 -2.51 62.59
CA PHE A 3 22.82 -1.32 61.76
C PHE A 3 23.25 -1.55 60.30
N VAL A 4 24.28 -2.37 60.10
CA VAL A 4 24.77 -2.73 58.75
C VAL A 4 23.71 -3.54 58.01
N SER A 5 23.04 -4.48 58.70
CA SER A 5 21.94 -5.26 58.12
C SER A 5 20.75 -4.38 57.71
N VAL A 6 20.40 -3.39 58.52
CA VAL A 6 19.33 -2.43 58.19
C VAL A 6 19.70 -1.58 56.98
N LEU A 7 20.94 -1.07 56.93
CA LEU A 7 21.43 -0.30 55.79
C LEU A 7 21.42 -1.13 54.50
N LEU A 8 21.86 -2.39 54.57
CA LEU A 8 21.86 -3.31 53.44
C LEU A 8 20.43 -3.60 52.95
N LEU A 9 19.48 -3.74 53.88
CA LEU A 9 18.08 -3.98 53.56
C LEU A 9 17.44 -2.75 52.90
N VAL A 10 17.75 -1.55 53.38
CA VAL A 10 17.32 -0.29 52.75
C VAL A 10 17.90 -0.16 51.34
N LEU A 11 19.21 -0.44 51.17
CA LEU A 11 19.85 -0.40 49.85
C LEU A 11 19.21 -1.40 48.88
N LEU A 12 18.89 -2.60 49.38
CA LEU A 12 18.21 -3.64 48.60
C LEU A 12 16.83 -3.18 48.17
N VAL A 13 16.03 -2.61 49.09
CA VAL A 13 14.71 -2.06 48.76
C VAL A 13 14.81 -0.94 47.71
N VAL A 14 15.76 -0.01 47.87
CA VAL A 14 16.00 1.07 46.88
C VAL A 14 16.38 0.49 45.52
N LEU A 15 17.22 -0.55 45.47
CA LEU A 15 17.61 -1.19 44.23
C LEU A 15 16.45 -1.93 43.56
N GLN A 16 15.60 -2.61 44.34
CA GLN A 16 14.38 -3.27 43.84
C GLN A 16 13.39 -2.24 43.27
N TYR A 17 13.17 -1.13 43.98
CA TYR A 17 12.35 -0.01 43.49
C TYR A 17 12.94 0.61 42.22
N ARG A 18 14.26 0.79 42.16
CA ARG A 18 14.96 1.29 40.97
C ARG A 18 14.86 0.32 39.80
N LEU A 19 14.87 -0.99 40.04
CA LEU A 19 14.74 -2.00 38.98
C LEU A 19 13.32 -2.06 38.43
N TRP A 20 12.30 -1.87 39.29
CA TRP A 20 10.91 -1.72 38.85
C TRP A 20 10.64 -0.38 38.14
N SER A 21 11.44 0.65 38.44
CA SER A 21 11.35 1.97 37.80
C SER A 21 12.23 2.12 36.55
N GLY A 22 13.35 1.40 36.46
CA GLY A 22 14.37 1.51 35.43
C GLY A 22 14.20 0.44 34.35
N ASN A 23 14.08 0.90 33.09
CA ASN A 23 14.02 0.08 31.87
C ASN A 23 12.85 -0.91 31.71
N GLY A 24 11.96 -1.04 32.69
CA GLY A 24 10.72 -1.82 32.61
C GLY A 24 9.48 -1.06 33.11
N SER A 25 9.55 0.27 33.18
CA SER A 25 8.48 1.10 33.70
C SER A 25 7.29 1.13 32.73
N ILE A 26 6.16 0.57 33.20
CA ILE A 26 4.83 0.54 32.58
C ILE A 26 4.28 1.90 32.05
N PRO A 27 4.76 3.10 32.43
CA PRO A 27 4.32 4.33 31.77
C PRO A 27 4.84 4.47 30.34
N HIS A 28 5.97 3.84 29.98
CA HIS A 28 6.56 4.03 28.64
C HIS A 28 5.92 3.13 27.57
N VAL A 29 5.44 1.95 27.96
CA VAL A 29 4.68 1.06 27.07
C VAL A 29 3.30 1.66 26.76
N ARG A 30 2.65 2.33 27.72
CA ARG A 30 1.33 2.93 27.48
C ARG A 30 1.35 4.13 26.54
N GLN A 31 2.40 4.96 26.58
CA GLN A 31 2.54 6.04 25.60
C GLN A 31 2.87 5.52 24.20
N LEU A 32 3.72 4.49 24.10
CA LEU A 32 4.08 3.90 22.80
C LEU A 32 2.93 3.08 22.20
N GLU A 33 2.11 2.42 23.01
CA GLU A 33 0.89 1.72 22.56
C GLU A 33 -0.21 2.70 22.11
N GLN A 34 -0.40 3.82 22.81
CA GLN A 34 -1.39 4.83 22.44
C GLN A 34 -1.05 5.52 21.11
N SER A 35 0.23 5.85 20.87
CA SER A 35 0.66 6.37 19.57
C SER A 35 0.52 5.34 18.45
N LYS A 36 0.69 4.05 18.76
CA LYS A 36 0.52 2.96 17.80
C LYS A 36 -0.95 2.79 17.38
N GLN A 37 -1.91 2.93 18.31
CA GLN A 37 -3.34 2.83 18.00
C GLN A 37 -3.83 4.00 17.14
N ALA A 38 -3.48 5.24 17.49
CA ALA A 38 -3.89 6.42 16.71
C ALA A 38 -3.35 6.35 15.27
N GLN A 39 -2.11 5.90 15.10
CA GLN A 39 -1.51 5.77 13.78
C GLN A 39 -2.07 4.59 12.97
N GLN A 40 -2.58 3.55 13.65
CA GLN A 40 -3.18 2.39 12.99
C GLN A 40 -4.59 2.70 12.45
N GLU A 41 -5.38 3.49 13.17
CA GLU A 41 -6.68 3.99 12.68
C GLU A 41 -6.52 4.92 11.47
N GLU A 42 -5.53 5.83 11.51
CA GLU A 42 -5.23 6.70 10.37
C GLU A 42 -4.76 5.91 9.14
N ASN A 43 -3.92 4.89 9.34
CA ASN A 43 -3.45 4.04 8.26
C ASN A 43 -4.59 3.23 7.62
N GLN A 44 -5.51 2.69 8.43
CA GLN A 44 -6.69 1.99 7.92
C GLN A 44 -7.57 2.92 7.06
N ARG A 45 -7.84 4.13 7.54
CA ARG A 45 -8.61 5.13 6.78
C ARG A 45 -7.94 5.52 5.46
N LEU A 46 -6.60 5.66 5.47
CA LEU A 46 -5.84 5.96 4.25
C LEU A 46 -5.84 4.77 3.27
N GLN A 47 -5.75 3.54 3.76
CA GLN A 47 -5.79 2.32 2.94
C GLN A 47 -7.15 2.15 2.26
N GLU A 48 -8.26 2.38 2.95
CA GLU A 48 -9.61 2.32 2.36
C GLU A 48 -9.78 3.35 1.23
N ARG A 49 -9.33 4.58 1.47
CA ARG A 49 -9.34 5.64 0.44
C ARG A 49 -8.46 5.30 -0.75
N ASN A 50 -7.26 4.78 -0.50
CA ASN A 50 -6.35 4.37 -1.56
C ASN A 50 -6.95 3.24 -2.40
N ARG A 51 -7.61 2.27 -1.77
CA ARG A 51 -8.30 1.18 -2.47
C ARG A 51 -9.45 1.68 -3.34
N SER A 52 -10.22 2.64 -2.86
CA SER A 52 -11.29 3.28 -3.65
C SER A 52 -10.71 4.03 -4.86
N LEU A 53 -9.69 4.85 -4.64
CA LEU A 53 -9.04 5.62 -5.70
C LEU A 53 -8.35 4.70 -6.73
N ALA A 54 -7.73 3.61 -6.27
CA ALA A 54 -7.12 2.63 -7.17
C ALA A 54 -8.18 1.94 -8.03
N ALA A 55 -9.34 1.61 -7.48
CA ALA A 55 -10.46 1.06 -8.25
C ALA A 55 -10.98 2.06 -9.29
N GLU A 56 -11.12 3.33 -8.90
CA GLU A 56 -11.55 4.41 -9.81
C GLU A 56 -10.54 4.65 -10.94
N VAL A 57 -9.24 4.62 -10.66
CA VAL A 57 -8.19 4.70 -11.70
C VAL A 57 -8.26 3.52 -12.65
N VAL A 58 -8.52 2.31 -12.14
CA VAL A 58 -8.65 1.11 -12.98
C VAL A 58 -9.90 1.21 -13.87
N ASP A 59 -11.03 1.65 -13.33
CA ASP A 59 -12.28 1.85 -14.08
C ASP A 59 -12.12 2.91 -15.17
N LEU A 60 -11.50 4.06 -14.85
CA LEU A 60 -11.22 5.13 -15.82
C LEU A 60 -10.30 4.65 -16.94
N LYS A 61 -9.28 3.84 -16.63
CA LYS A 61 -8.39 3.25 -17.64
C LYS A 61 -9.14 2.28 -18.55
N GLN A 62 -9.93 1.38 -17.97
CA GLN A 62 -10.72 0.42 -18.74
C GLN A 62 -11.76 1.12 -19.63
N GLY A 63 -12.40 2.19 -19.13
CA GLY A 63 -13.33 2.99 -19.91
C GLY A 63 -12.66 3.70 -21.09
N LEU A 64 -11.45 4.26 -20.88
CA LEU A 64 -10.67 4.87 -21.96
C LEU A 64 -10.21 3.86 -23.01
N ASP A 65 -9.72 2.69 -22.57
CA ASP A 65 -9.29 1.61 -23.45
C ASP A 65 -10.47 1.10 -24.31
N ALA A 66 -11.65 0.94 -23.71
CA ALA A 66 -12.86 0.53 -24.42
C ALA A 66 -13.31 1.57 -25.47
N ILE A 67 -13.16 2.86 -25.17
CA ILE A 67 -13.46 3.93 -26.13
C ILE A 67 -12.44 3.95 -27.27
N GLU A 68 -11.15 3.75 -26.96
CA GLU A 68 -10.08 3.71 -27.95
C GLU A 68 -10.27 2.52 -28.92
N GLU A 69 -10.60 1.34 -28.41
CA GLU A 69 -10.87 0.15 -29.23
C GLU A 69 -12.04 0.37 -30.19
N ARG A 70 -13.11 1.02 -29.71
CA ARG A 70 -14.26 1.38 -30.55
C ARG A 70 -13.89 2.42 -31.61
N ALA A 71 -13.10 3.43 -31.27
CA ALA A 71 -12.64 4.43 -32.23
C ALA A 71 -11.71 3.83 -33.30
N ARG A 72 -10.84 2.89 -32.94
CA ARG A 72 -9.99 2.16 -33.88
C ARG A 72 -10.81 1.25 -34.81
N THR A 73 -11.80 0.53 -34.28
CA THR A 73 -12.56 -0.48 -35.03
C THR A 73 -13.66 0.14 -35.89
N GLU A 74 -14.43 1.10 -35.36
CA GLU A 74 -15.59 1.68 -36.06
C GLU A 74 -15.24 2.90 -36.91
N MET A 75 -14.31 3.74 -36.45
CA MET A 75 -13.97 5.02 -37.09
C MET A 75 -12.62 5.00 -37.80
N GLY A 76 -11.86 3.90 -37.72
CA GLY A 76 -10.53 3.80 -38.31
C GLY A 76 -9.55 4.82 -37.72
N MET A 77 -9.71 5.20 -36.44
CA MET A 77 -8.84 6.15 -35.77
C MET A 77 -7.40 5.62 -35.72
N ILE A 78 -6.46 6.45 -36.19
CA ILE A 78 -5.01 6.20 -36.12
C ILE A 78 -4.40 7.33 -35.27
N LYS A 79 -3.57 7.02 -34.27
CA LYS A 79 -2.84 8.05 -33.50
C LYS A 79 -1.83 8.77 -34.41
N GLN A 80 -1.50 10.02 -34.09
CA GLN A 80 -0.62 10.87 -34.92
C GLN A 80 0.76 10.24 -35.23
N ASP A 81 1.26 9.34 -34.38
CA ASP A 81 2.55 8.67 -34.53
C ASP A 81 2.45 7.14 -34.74
N GLU A 82 1.27 6.61 -35.12
CA GLU A 82 1.09 5.17 -35.35
C GLU A 82 1.14 4.80 -36.84
N THR A 83 1.86 3.73 -37.18
CA THR A 83 1.85 3.11 -38.52
C THR A 83 0.85 1.97 -38.56
N PHE A 84 -0.28 2.16 -39.24
CA PHE A 84 -1.30 1.12 -39.41
C PHE A 84 -0.92 0.14 -40.53
N ILE A 85 -0.68 -1.13 -40.17
CA ILE A 85 -0.36 -2.20 -41.13
C ILE A 85 -1.57 -3.12 -41.27
N GLN A 86 -2.27 -3.06 -42.41
CA GLN A 86 -3.35 -3.99 -42.72
C GLN A 86 -2.82 -5.17 -43.52
N VAL A 87 -2.81 -6.36 -42.92
CA VAL A 87 -2.41 -7.59 -43.59
C VAL A 87 -3.59 -8.11 -44.43
N ILE A 88 -3.51 -7.93 -45.75
CA ILE A 88 -4.46 -8.53 -46.70
C ILE A 88 -3.92 -9.88 -47.15
N ASP A 89 -4.68 -10.96 -46.89
CA ASP A 89 -4.34 -12.31 -47.34
C ASP A 89 -4.41 -12.40 -48.88
N ARG A 90 -3.27 -12.60 -49.54
CA ARG A 90 -3.17 -12.87 -51.00
C ARG A 90 -3.66 -14.27 -51.38
N LYS A 91 -4.77 -14.76 -50.82
CA LYS A 91 -5.35 -16.07 -51.18
C LYS A 91 -6.64 -15.95 -52.03
N LYS A 92 -6.75 -14.92 -52.86
CA LYS A 92 -7.70 -14.84 -53.99
C LYS A 92 -7.12 -14.07 -55.17
N ILE A 93 -5.89 -14.40 -55.57
CA ILE A 93 -5.32 -13.97 -56.86
C ILE A 93 -4.82 -15.22 -57.60
N ALA A 94 -5.74 -16.12 -57.90
CA ALA A 94 -5.58 -17.22 -58.84
C ALA A 94 -6.99 -17.43 -59.41
N THR A 95 -7.31 -17.31 -60.69
CA THR A 95 -6.57 -17.18 -61.95
C THR A 95 -7.66 -16.71 -62.95
N PRO A 96 -7.38 -15.89 -63.98
CA PRO A 96 -8.38 -15.63 -65.01
C PRO A 96 -8.64 -16.93 -65.79
N GLU A 97 -9.87 -17.44 -65.72
CA GLU A 97 -10.36 -18.57 -66.51
C GLU A 97 -10.74 -18.04 -67.89
N ASN A 98 -9.98 -18.45 -68.90
CA ASN A 98 -10.26 -18.29 -70.34
C ASN A 98 -10.80 -19.63 -70.86
#